data_AF-I3E4D6-F1
#
_entry.id   AF-I3E4D6-F1
#
_cell.length_a   1.000
_cell.length_b   1.000
_cell.length_c   1.000
_cell.angle_alpha   90.00
_cell.angle_beta   90.00
_cell.angle_gamma   90.00
#
_symmetry.space_group_name_H-M   'P 1'
#
loop_
_entity.id
_entity.type
_entity.pdbx_description
1 polymer ?
#
loop_
_entity_poly.entity_id
_entity_poly.type
_entity_poly.pdbx_seq_one_letter_code
_entity_poly.pdbx_strand_id
1 'polypeptide(L)'
;MTRTEKFHQQPKSFFWKRIYLYVIFSAAIVTALYFFSQSLIKVEAPKKDYGRKVIIQLPNGNEVLTYENLIVKEDGKMFYKGENNKIDLTGGNIVYEDWK
;
A
#
# COMPACT_ATOMS: atom_id res chain seq x y z
N MET A 1 -2.11 -54.81 -49.66
CA MET A 1 -2.15 -53.72 -48.65
C MET A 1 -2.02 -54.35 -47.27
N THR A 2 -0.91 -54.07 -46.60
CA THR A 2 -0.57 -54.65 -45.29
C THR A 2 -1.17 -53.84 -44.15
N ARG A 3 -1.62 -54.56 -43.11
CA ARG A 3 -2.39 -54.08 -41.94
C ARG A 3 -1.71 -52.96 -41.12
N THR A 4 -0.45 -52.66 -41.41
CA THR A 4 0.40 -51.66 -40.77
C THR A 4 0.16 -50.22 -41.25
N GLU A 5 -0.39 -50.01 -42.45
CA GLU A 5 -0.59 -48.65 -43.00
C GLU A 5 -1.76 -47.88 -42.35
N LYS A 6 -2.71 -48.59 -41.73
CA LYS A 6 -3.88 -47.96 -41.07
C LYS A 6 -3.55 -47.20 -39.78
N PHE A 7 -2.40 -47.44 -39.16
CA PHE A 7 -2.05 -46.82 -37.87
C PHE A 7 -1.18 -45.55 -37.99
N HIS A 8 -0.71 -45.20 -39.20
CA HIS A 8 0.17 -44.03 -39.40
C HIS A 8 -0.57 -42.72 -39.74
N GLN A 9 -1.88 -42.76 -39.96
CA GLN A 9 -2.69 -41.59 -40.34
C GLN A 9 -3.49 -40.98 -39.18
N GLN A 10 -3.11 -41.19 -37.92
CA GLN A 10 -3.75 -40.46 -36.83
C GLN A 10 -3.23 -39.00 -36.81
N PRO A 11 -4.10 -37.99 -36.86
CA PRO A 11 -3.68 -36.60 -37.02
C PRO A 11 -3.04 -36.09 -35.72
N LYS A 12 -1.71 -36.22 -35.60
CA LYS A 12 -0.91 -35.66 -34.50
C LYS A 12 -1.24 -34.17 -34.25
N SER A 13 -1.66 -33.44 -35.28
CA SER A 13 -2.10 -32.04 -35.21
C SER A 13 -3.24 -31.80 -34.23
N PHE A 14 -4.21 -32.71 -34.08
CA PHE A 14 -5.38 -32.48 -33.22
C PHE A 14 -5.01 -32.49 -31.73
N PHE A 15 -4.08 -33.36 -31.33
CA PHE A 15 -3.59 -33.43 -29.96
C PHE A 15 -2.75 -32.19 -29.61
N TRP A 16 -1.86 -31.78 -30.51
CA TRP A 16 -1.04 -30.57 -30.33
C TRP A 16 -1.86 -29.28 -30.29
N LYS A 17 -2.93 -29.17 -31.10
CA LYS A 17 -3.87 -28.05 -31.03
C LYS A 17 -4.59 -27.97 -29.69
N ARG A 18 -5.00 -29.11 -29.11
CA ARG A 18 -5.61 -29.15 -27.77
C ARG A 18 -4.62 -28.72 -26.70
N ILE A 19 -3.38 -29.22 -26.74
CA ILE A 19 -2.33 -28.80 -25.79
C ILE A 19 -2.09 -27.30 -25.86
N TYR A 20 -1.95 -26.75 -27.07
CA TYR A 20 -1.75 -25.31 -27.26
C TYR A 20 -2.89 -24.48 -26.65
N LEU A 21 -4.13 -24.92 -26.84
CA LEU A 21 -5.32 -24.26 -26.29
C LEU A 21 -5.36 -24.34 -24.76
N TYR A 22 -4.97 -25.48 -24.17
CA TYR A 22 -4.83 -25.62 -22.72
C TYR A 22 -3.76 -24.70 -22.14
N VAL A 23 -2.61 -24.57 -22.81
CA VAL A 23 -1.54 -23.67 -22.35
C VAL A 23 -2.00 -22.22 -22.35
N ILE A 24 -2.64 -21.75 -23.43
CA ILE A 24 -3.19 -20.39 -23.49
C ILE A 24 -4.22 -20.16 -22.38
N PHE A 25 -5.13 -21.10 -22.18
CA PHE A 25 -6.16 -20.99 -21.16
C PHE A 25 -5.55 -20.92 -19.75
N SER A 26 -4.53 -21.74 -19.47
CA SER A 26 -3.81 -21.71 -18.20
C SER A 26 -3.09 -20.38 -17.98
N ALA A 27 -2.44 -19.82 -19.00
CA ALA A 27 -1.74 -18.54 -18.92
C ALA A 27 -2.72 -17.38 -18.68
N ALA A 28 -3.90 -17.41 -19.30
CA ALA A 28 -4.96 -16.43 -19.07
C ALA A 28 -5.45 -16.46 -17.61
N ILE A 29 -5.67 -17.65 -17.04
CA ILE A 29 -6.08 -17.80 -15.64
C ILE A 29 -5.01 -17.26 -14.68
N VAL A 30 -3.75 -17.63 -14.88
CA VAL A 30 -2.65 -17.14 -14.04
C VAL A 30 -2.53 -15.61 -14.10
N THR A 31 -2.67 -15.03 -15.30
CA THR A 31 -2.63 -13.58 -15.49
C THR A 31 -3.79 -12.89 -14.79
N ALA A 32 -5.01 -13.42 -14.91
CA ALA A 32 -6.18 -12.88 -14.23
C ALA A 32 -6.04 -12.92 -12.69
N LEU A 33 -5.56 -14.04 -12.15
CA LEU A 33 -5.30 -14.18 -10.71
C LEU A 33 -4.21 -13.24 -10.23
N TYR A 34 -3.16 -13.01 -11.03
CA TYR A 34 -2.11 -12.05 -10.70
C TYR A 34 -2.64 -10.62 -10.57
N PHE A 35 -3.42 -10.17 -11.56
CA PHE A 35 -4.04 -8.84 -11.51
C PHE A 35 -5.06 -8.71 -10.37
N PHE A 36 -5.84 -9.76 -10.09
CA PHE A 36 -6.77 -9.78 -8.98
C PHE A 36 -6.04 -9.74 -7.63
N SER A 37 -4.94 -10.48 -7.49
CA SER A 37 -4.11 -10.43 -6.28
C SER A 37 -3.52 -9.04 -6.06
N GLN A 38 -3.12 -8.32 -7.10
CA GLN A 38 -2.62 -6.96 -6.95
C GLN A 38 -3.71 -5.95 -6.60
N SER A 39 -4.94 -6.13 -7.10
CA SER A 39 -6.04 -5.20 -6.80
C SER A 39 -6.57 -5.33 -5.37
N LEU A 40 -6.56 -6.54 -4.80
CA LEU A 40 -6.98 -6.75 -3.41
C LEU A 40 -5.95 -6.25 -2.37
N ILE A 41 -4.67 -6.14 -2.73
CA ILE A 41 -3.62 -5.63 -1.83
C ILE A 41 -3.42 -4.11 -2.03
N LYS A 42 -4.48 -3.38 -2.35
CA LYS A 42 -4.52 -1.96 -1.94
C LYS A 42 -4.89 -1.93 -0.46
N VAL A 43 -3.89 -2.17 0.38
CA VAL A 43 -3.94 -1.71 1.77
C VAL A 43 -3.92 -0.19 1.69
N GLU A 44 -5.11 0.41 1.52
CA GLU A 44 -5.32 1.82 1.82
C GLU A 44 -5.09 1.94 3.31
N ALA A 45 -3.82 2.11 3.70
CA ALA A 45 -3.48 2.52 5.05
C ALA A 45 -4.39 3.73 5.34
N PRO A 46 -5.17 3.72 6.43
CA PRO A 46 -6.03 4.85 6.73
C PRO A 46 -5.13 6.07 6.71
N LYS A 47 -5.37 6.98 5.76
CA LYS A 47 -4.63 8.24 5.69
C LYS A 47 -4.98 8.97 6.97
N LYS A 48 -4.16 8.78 8.02
CA LYS A 48 -4.28 9.52 9.27
C LYS A 48 -4.04 10.97 8.89
N ASP A 49 -5.11 11.75 8.91
CA ASP A 49 -5.04 13.19 8.72
C ASP A 49 -4.44 13.79 9.99
N TYR A 50 -3.15 14.05 9.94
CA TYR A 50 -2.43 14.66 11.05
C TYR A 50 -2.73 16.18 11.17
N GLY A 51 -3.48 16.76 10.22
CA GLY A 51 -3.78 18.19 10.18
C GLY A 51 -2.62 19.01 9.61
N ARG A 52 -2.63 20.32 9.88
CA ARG A 52 -1.57 21.22 9.40
C ARG A 52 -0.29 21.01 10.18
N LYS A 53 0.84 21.17 9.50
CA LYS A 53 2.14 21.16 10.15
C LYS A 53 2.34 22.47 10.89
N VAL A 54 2.96 22.40 12.07
CA VAL A 54 3.16 23.52 12.99
C VAL A 54 4.52 23.43 13.65
N ILE A 55 5.09 24.59 13.97
CA ILE A 55 6.34 24.69 14.73
C ILE A 55 5.98 25.12 16.14
N ILE A 56 6.51 24.41 17.13
CA ILE A 56 6.33 24.76 18.53
C ILE A 56 7.66 25.29 19.05
N GLN A 57 7.68 26.58 19.35
CA GLN A 57 8.82 27.25 19.93
C GLN A 57 8.72 27.10 21.45
N LEU A 58 9.61 26.30 22.03
CA LEU A 58 9.69 26.07 23.46
C LEU A 58 10.39 27.26 24.15
N PRO A 59 10.08 27.52 25.43
CA PRO A 59 10.69 28.62 26.19
C PRO A 59 12.20 28.46 26.41
N ASN A 60 12.75 27.27 26.17
CA ASN A 60 14.20 26.99 26.19
C ASN A 60 14.89 27.33 24.84
N GLY A 61 14.17 27.86 23.85
CA GLY A 61 14.69 28.19 22.53
C GLY A 61 14.73 27.01 21.56
N ASN A 62 14.29 25.81 21.96
CA ASN A 62 14.20 24.67 21.07
C ASN A 62 12.92 24.73 20.23
N GLU A 63 13.01 24.26 18.98
CA GLU A 63 11.89 24.20 18.06
C GLU A 63 11.48 22.76 17.82
N VAL A 64 10.18 22.48 17.90
CA VAL A 64 9.60 21.16 17.65
C VAL A 64 8.67 21.23 16.46
N LEU A 65 9.04 20.56 15.38
CA LEU A 65 8.23 20.41 14.18
C LEU A 65 7.22 19.28 14.40
N THR A 66 5.93 19.60 14.37
CA THR A 66 4.86 18.64 14.60
C THR A 66 3.62 18.96 13.76
N TYR A 67 2.51 18.26 14.02
CA TYR A 67 1.22 18.48 13.39
C TYR A 67 0.17 18.87 14.42
N GLU A 68 -0.82 19.65 13.98
CA GLU A 68 -1.92 20.18 14.79
C GLU A 68 -2.66 19.09 15.58
N ASN A 69 -3.00 17.96 14.95
CA ASN A 69 -3.78 16.90 15.59
C ASN A 69 -2.98 16.06 16.60
N LEU A 70 -1.65 16.23 16.66
CA LEU A 70 -0.79 15.56 17.63
C LEU A 70 -0.59 16.39 18.90
N ILE A 71 -1.16 17.60 18.97
CA ILE A 71 -1.06 18.48 20.14
C ILE A 71 -2.33 18.33 20.97
N VAL A 72 -2.19 17.94 22.23
CA VAL A 72 -3.31 17.74 23.16
C VAL A 72 -3.10 18.62 24.39
N LYS A 73 -4.16 19.30 24.81
CA LYS A 73 -4.18 20.10 26.03
C LYS A 73 -4.87 19.30 27.13
N GLU A 74 -4.10 18.78 28.09
CA GLU A 74 -4.59 18.03 29.24
C GLU A 74 -4.22 18.82 30.51
N ASP A 75 -5.17 19.04 31.42
CA ASP A 75 -4.95 19.71 32.72
C ASP A 75 -4.25 21.08 32.66
N GLY A 76 -4.57 21.88 31.64
CA GLY A 76 -3.98 23.20 31.41
C GLY A 76 -2.54 23.17 30.87
N LYS A 77 -1.96 21.98 30.69
CA LYS A 77 -0.64 21.73 30.11
C LYS A 77 -0.76 21.32 28.65
N MET A 78 0.25 21.63 27.85
CA MET A 78 0.29 21.30 26.43
C MET A 78 1.23 20.13 26.22
N PHE A 79 0.76 19.08 25.54
CA PHE A 79 1.56 17.89 25.25
C PHE A 79 1.51 17.57 23.76
N TYR A 80 2.63 17.11 23.23
CA TYR A 80 2.66 16.37 21.99
C TYR A 80 2.41 14.90 22.29
N LYS A 81 1.46 14.29 21.58
CA LYS A 81 1.08 12.90 21.71
C LYS A 81 1.18 12.23 20.34
N GLY A 82 2.37 11.72 20.05
CA GLY A 82 2.60 10.83 18.93
C GLY A 82 2.07 9.42 19.23
N GLU A 83 2.24 8.51 18.27
CA GLU A 83 1.72 7.15 18.36
C GLU A 83 2.30 6.35 19.54
N ASN A 84 3.58 6.55 19.86
CA ASN A 84 4.27 5.90 20.98
C ASN A 84 4.91 6.88 21.98
N ASN A 85 4.87 8.19 21.69
CA ASN A 85 5.64 9.19 22.44
C ASN A 85 4.73 10.29 22.97
N LYS A 86 4.91 10.67 24.24
CA LYS A 86 4.31 11.87 24.84
C LYS A 86 5.44 12.83 25.23
N ILE A 87 5.42 14.05 24.70
CA ILE A 87 6.42 15.09 24.99
C ILE A 87 5.69 16.27 25.63
N ASP A 88 6.24 16.81 26.72
CA ASP A 88 5.72 18.02 27.35
C ASP A 88 6.15 19.25 26.55
N LEU A 89 5.17 20.04 26.15
CA LEU A 89 5.33 21.28 25.38
C LEU A 89 4.76 22.48 26.13
N THR A 90 4.54 22.34 27.44
CA THR A 90 3.96 23.38 28.28
C THR A 90 4.79 24.67 28.22
N GLY A 91 4.12 25.79 27.94
CA GLY A 91 4.76 27.09 27.79
C GLY A 91 5.36 27.36 26.41
N GLY A 92 5.26 26.43 25.47
CA GLY A 92 5.63 26.66 24.07
C GLY A 92 4.57 27.45 23.31
N ASN A 93 5.00 28.24 22.33
CA ASN A 93 4.12 28.97 21.42
C ASN A 93 3.97 28.22 20.10
N ILE A 94 2.75 28.12 19.57
CA ILE A 94 2.45 27.42 18.32
C ILE A 94 2.52 28.43 17.17
N VAL A 95 3.47 28.26 16.27
CA VAL A 95 3.62 29.05 15.06
C VAL A 95 3.17 28.21 13.87
N TYR A 96 2.18 28.73 13.15
CA TYR A 96 1.73 28.16 11.87
C TYR A 96 2.59 28.76 10.77
N GLU A 97 3.34 27.92 10.08
CA GLU A 97 4.19 28.37 8.99
C GLU A 97 3.72 27.70 7.69
N ASP A 98 3.40 28.52 6.69
CA ASP A 98 3.05 28.04 5.35
C ASP A 98 4.35 27.70 4.60
N TRP A 99 4.76 26.45 4.69
CA TRP A 99 5.87 25.94 3.88
C TRP A 99 5.40 25.80 2.42
N LYS A 100 5.76 26.78 1.60
CA LYS A 100 5.64 26.71 0.14
C LYS A 100 6.72 25.82 -0.48
#